data_AF-A0A6G3MM44-F1
#
_entry.id   AF-A0A6G3MM44-F1
#
_cell.length_a   1.000
_cell.length_b   1.000
_cell.length_c   1.000
_cell.angle_alpha   90.00
_cell.angle_beta   90.00
_cell.angle_gamma   90.00
#
_symmetry.space_group_name_H-M   'P 1'
#
loop_
_entity.id
_entity.type
_entity.pdbx_description
1 polymer ?
#
loop_
_entity_poly.entity_id
_entity_poly.type
_entity_poly.pdbx_seq_one_letter_code
_entity_poly.pdbx_strand_id
1 'polypeptide(L)'
;MKPNQKGIEKHILKYVPENLAKQAIEGAQQYQKIIDHLLEQGKIPKKGFENLAIQNLIHSISTLDSNNQIKNAAVGEREARIFSHLVSQRYYGLEKVQREVSLGHGIGRSGDLTEIQPKA
;
A
#
# COMPACT_ATOMS: atom_id res chain seq x y z
N MET A 1 2.59 -22.46 -17.37
CA MET A 1 2.30 -21.12 -16.81
C MET A 1 2.76 -21.12 -15.36
N LYS A 2 3.80 -20.34 -15.01
CA LYS A 2 4.27 -20.24 -13.61
C LYS A 2 3.22 -19.43 -12.80
N PRO A 3 2.79 -19.90 -11.62
CA PRO A 3 1.70 -19.26 -10.87
C PRO A 3 2.15 -17.92 -10.25
N ASN A 4 1.24 -16.95 -10.20
CA ASN A 4 1.28 -15.70 -9.39
C ASN A 4 2.10 -14.46 -9.84
N GLN A 5 2.54 -14.31 -11.09
CA GLN A 5 3.11 -13.02 -11.52
C GLN A 5 2.02 -11.96 -11.72
N LYS A 6 2.04 -10.89 -10.92
CA LYS A 6 1.14 -9.73 -11.02
C LYS A 6 1.93 -8.45 -11.35
N GLY A 7 1.27 -7.46 -11.98
CA GLY A 7 1.88 -6.15 -12.26
C GLY A 7 3.05 -6.19 -13.25
N ILE A 8 4.10 -5.39 -12.99
CA ILE A 8 5.29 -5.22 -13.85
C ILE A 8 6.02 -6.56 -14.07
N GLU A 9 5.99 -7.46 -13.08
CA GLU A 9 6.65 -8.77 -13.14
C GLU A 9 6.16 -9.63 -14.31
N LYS A 10 4.90 -9.50 -14.72
CA LYS A 10 4.35 -10.20 -15.88
C LYS A 10 4.98 -9.75 -17.20
N HIS A 11 5.48 -8.51 -17.24
CA HIS A 11 5.97 -7.88 -18.46
C HIS A 11 7.49 -7.84 -18.54
N ILE A 12 8.20 -8.11 -17.45
CA ILE A 12 9.66 -7.98 -17.38
C ILE A 12 10.41 -8.87 -18.37
N LEU A 13 9.86 -10.06 -18.66
CA LEU A 13 10.43 -11.01 -19.64
C LEU A 13 10.46 -10.47 -21.08
N LYS A 14 9.71 -9.39 -21.38
CA LYS A 14 9.78 -8.71 -22.67
C LYS A 14 11.04 -7.86 -22.84
N TYR A 15 11.70 -7.51 -21.73
CA TYR A 15 12.77 -6.51 -21.70
C TYR A 15 14.10 -7.05 -21.16
N VAL A 16 14.06 -8.17 -20.43
CA VAL A 16 15.22 -8.72 -19.73
C VAL A 16 15.26 -10.25 -19.86
N PRO A 17 16.43 -10.88 -20.00
CA PRO A 17 16.59 -12.33 -20.00
C PRO A 17 15.97 -13.04 -18.78
N GLU A 18 15.53 -14.29 -18.95
CA GLU A 18 14.74 -15.02 -17.94
C GLU A 18 15.47 -15.17 -16.58
N ASN A 19 16.78 -15.41 -16.59
CA ASN A 19 17.58 -15.56 -15.38
C ASN A 19 17.60 -14.26 -14.55
N LEU A 20 17.83 -13.12 -15.20
CA LEU A 20 17.85 -11.81 -14.56
C LEU A 20 16.45 -11.36 -14.13
N ALA A 21 15.44 -11.63 -14.96
CA ALA A 21 14.04 -11.40 -14.61
C ALA A 21 13.62 -12.17 -13.35
N LYS A 22 14.00 -13.45 -13.25
CA LYS A 22 13.72 -14.28 -12.07
C LYS A 22 14.36 -13.69 -10.82
N GLN A 23 15.64 -13.32 -10.88
CA GLN A 23 16.34 -12.70 -9.77
C GLN A 23 15.69 -11.39 -9.32
N ALA A 24 15.26 -10.55 -10.26
CA ALA A 24 14.59 -9.28 -9.96
C ALA A 24 13.23 -9.49 -9.27
N ILE A 25 12.42 -10.43 -9.77
CA ILE A 25 11.12 -10.80 -9.17
C ILE A 25 11.31 -11.36 -7.76
N GLU A 26 12.27 -12.26 -7.58
CA GLU A 26 12.56 -12.84 -6.26
C GLU A 26 12.98 -11.76 -5.25
N GLY A 27 13.78 -10.77 -5.68
CA GLY A 27 14.15 -9.62 -4.86
C GLY A 27 12.94 -8.74 -4.48
N ALA A 28 12.06 -8.43 -5.45
CA ALA A 28 10.87 -7.64 -5.21
C ALA A 28 9.90 -8.31 -4.20
N GLN A 29 9.76 -9.63 -4.28
CA GLN A 29 8.88 -10.41 -3.41
C GLN A 29 9.36 -10.51 -1.95
N GLN A 30 10.61 -10.17 -1.65
CA GLN A 30 11.13 -10.23 -0.27
C GLN A 30 10.37 -9.29 0.66
N TYR A 31 10.08 -8.07 0.21
CA TYR A 31 9.33 -7.10 1.01
C TYR A 31 7.90 -7.55 1.26
N GLN A 32 7.25 -8.15 0.26
CA GLN A 32 5.90 -8.68 0.42
C GLN A 32 5.87 -9.81 1.45
N LYS A 33 6.84 -10.72 1.44
CA LYS A 33 6.94 -11.80 2.44
C LYS A 33 7.10 -11.28 3.86
N ILE A 34 7.85 -10.20 4.06
CA ILE A 34 8.01 -9.56 5.38
C ILE A 34 6.67 -9.01 5.86
N ILE A 35 5.93 -8.34 4.97
CA ILE A 35 4.60 -7.78 5.27
C ILE A 35 3.60 -8.91 5.57
N ASP A 36 3.54 -9.94 4.73
CA ASP A 36 2.64 -11.08 4.91
C ASP A 36 2.90 -11.75 6.27
N HIS A 37 4.17 -12.00 6.60
CA HIS A 37 4.54 -12.57 7.89
C HIS A 37 4.14 -11.69 9.08
N LEU A 38 4.30 -10.37 8.99
CA LEU A 38 3.87 -9.45 10.04
C LEU A 38 2.35 -9.55 10.27
N LEU A 39 1.58 -9.49 9.18
CA LEU A 39 0.12 -9.48 9.23
C LEU A 39 -0.46 -10.83 9.67
N GLU A 40 0.17 -11.94 9.28
CA GLU A 40 -0.20 -13.29 9.72
C GLU A 40 0.08 -13.51 11.21
N GLN A 41 1.24 -13.05 11.70
CA GLN A 41 1.64 -13.30 13.09
C GLN A 41 1.06 -12.29 14.07
N GLY A 42 0.81 -11.05 13.64
CA GLY A 42 0.33 -9.96 14.49
C GLY A 42 1.26 -9.63 15.66
N LYS A 43 2.57 -9.88 15.50
CA LYS A 43 3.58 -9.74 16.57
C LYS A 43 4.71 -8.81 16.14
N ILE A 44 5.29 -8.14 17.14
CA ILE A 44 6.49 -7.34 16.93
C ILE A 44 7.65 -8.22 16.42
N PRO A 45 8.34 -7.83 15.32
CA PRO A 45 9.43 -8.63 14.80
C PRO A 45 10.64 -8.58 15.74
N LYS A 46 11.39 -9.68 15.83
CA LYS A 46 12.62 -9.74 16.65
C LYS A 46 13.71 -8.79 16.14
N LYS A 47 13.76 -8.59 14.83
CA LYS A 47 14.65 -7.63 14.16
C LYS A 47 13.79 -6.53 13.55
N GLY A 48 14.16 -5.27 13.81
CA GLY A 48 13.48 -4.11 13.22
C GLY A 48 13.51 -4.15 11.70
N PHE A 49 12.44 -3.62 11.08
CA PHE A 49 12.36 -3.49 9.64
C PHE A 49 13.16 -2.30 9.13
N GLU A 50 13.65 -2.43 7.90
CA GLU A 50 14.25 -1.31 7.18
C GLU A 50 13.18 -0.28 6.82
N ASN A 51 13.59 0.99 6.70
CA ASN A 51 12.67 2.09 6.39
C ASN A 51 11.86 1.84 5.12
N LEU A 52 12.46 1.23 4.09
CA LEU A 52 11.76 0.91 2.85
C LEU A 52 10.65 -0.14 3.07
N ALA A 53 10.88 -1.15 3.91
CA ALA A 53 9.86 -2.14 4.24
C ALA A 53 8.70 -1.52 5.03
N ILE A 54 9.00 -0.61 5.97
CA ILE A 54 7.99 0.15 6.72
C ILE A 54 7.17 1.03 5.77
N GLN A 55 7.81 1.76 4.87
CA GLN A 55 7.14 2.59 3.87
C GLN A 55 6.27 1.75 2.93
N ASN A 56 6.76 0.60 2.45
CA ASN A 56 6.00 -0.31 1.61
C ASN A 56 4.76 -0.85 2.32
N LEU A 57 4.87 -1.19 3.62
CA LEU A 57 3.74 -1.61 4.44
C LEU A 57 2.68 -0.50 4.53
N ILE A 58 3.09 0.70 4.95
CA ILE A 58 2.17 1.82 5.14
C ILE A 58 1.54 2.22 3.81
N HIS A 59 2.31 2.22 2.72
CA HIS A 59 1.79 2.50 1.38
C HIS A 59 0.76 1.44 0.95
N SER A 60 1.08 0.15 1.14
CA SER A 60 0.17 -0.95 0.82
C SER A 60 -1.15 -0.80 1.56
N ILE A 61 -1.11 -0.49 2.86
CA ILE A 61 -2.32 -0.23 3.66
C ILE A 61 -3.07 1.00 3.14
N SER A 62 -2.37 2.11 2.90
CA SER A 62 -3.00 3.35 2.41
C SER A 62 -3.75 3.13 1.10
N THR A 63 -3.27 2.27 0.20
CA THR A 63 -3.99 1.98 -1.05
C THR A 63 -5.32 1.26 -0.89
N LEU A 64 -5.63 0.72 0.30
CA LEU A 64 -6.89 0.03 0.60
C LEU A 64 -8.02 1.02 0.91
N ASP A 65 -7.72 2.20 1.45
CA ASP A 65 -8.72 3.21 1.74
C ASP A 65 -9.45 3.70 0.47
N SER A 66 -10.75 3.93 0.61
CA SER A 66 -11.62 4.33 -0.50
C SER A 66 -11.26 5.68 -1.13
N ASN A 67 -10.66 6.62 -0.39
CA ASN A 67 -10.21 7.90 -0.94
C ASN A 67 -9.05 7.74 -1.93
N ASN A 68 -8.32 6.63 -1.86
CA ASN A 68 -7.17 6.34 -2.71
C ASN A 68 -7.51 5.47 -3.93
N GLN A 69 -8.77 5.01 -4.04
CA GLN A 69 -9.22 4.23 -5.20
C GLN A 69 -9.30 5.08 -6.47
N ILE A 70 -8.76 4.56 -7.57
CA ILE A 70 -8.67 5.27 -8.85
C ILE A 70 -10.07 5.60 -9.41
N LYS A 71 -11.03 4.68 -9.25
CA LYS A 71 -12.41 4.79 -9.76
C LYS A 71 -13.41 4.98 -8.61
N ASN A 72 -13.18 5.95 -7.74
CA ASN A 72 -14.14 6.33 -6.70
C ASN A 72 -15.01 7.52 -7.15
N ALA A 73 -16.33 7.39 -7.03
CA ALA A 73 -17.29 8.47 -7.21
C ALA A 73 -17.73 9.00 -5.83
N ALA A 74 -16.91 9.86 -5.26
CA ALA A 74 -17.04 10.38 -3.91
C ALA A 74 -18.08 11.51 -3.81
N VAL A 75 -19.33 11.19 -3.45
CA VAL A 75 -20.44 12.17 -3.35
C VAL A 75 -20.87 12.52 -1.91
N GLY A 76 -20.26 11.90 -0.89
CA GLY A 76 -20.56 12.17 0.50
C GLY A 76 -19.93 13.46 1.04
N GLU A 77 -20.31 13.80 2.27
CA GLU A 77 -19.77 14.93 3.04
C GLU A 77 -18.38 14.61 3.63
N ARG A 78 -18.11 13.33 3.91
CA ARG A 78 -16.85 12.84 4.49
C ARG A 78 -16.19 11.80 3.57
N GLU A 79 -15.39 12.31 2.65
CA GLU A 79 -14.70 11.54 1.59
C GLU A 79 -13.17 11.63 1.70
N ALA A 80 -12.65 12.12 2.84
CA ALA A 80 -11.22 12.28 3.09
C ALA A 80 -10.45 13.01 1.96
N ARG A 81 -11.05 14.06 1.41
CA ARG A 81 -10.43 14.92 0.39
C ARG A 81 -9.37 15.79 1.06
N ILE A 82 -8.12 15.65 0.65
CA ILE A 82 -7.00 16.46 1.15
C ILE A 82 -6.66 17.54 0.13
N PHE A 83 -6.64 18.81 0.57
CA PHE A 83 -6.32 19.95 -0.30
C PHE A 83 -4.81 20.17 -0.46
N SER A 84 -4.05 20.05 0.63
CA SER A 84 -2.61 20.37 0.63
C SER A 84 -1.76 19.13 0.43
N HIS A 85 -0.87 19.18 -0.56
CA HIS A 85 0.15 18.15 -0.81
C HIS A 85 1.01 17.88 0.43
N LEU A 86 1.40 18.93 1.15
CA LEU A 86 2.22 18.80 2.36
C LEU A 86 1.51 18.04 3.47
N VAL A 87 0.19 18.24 3.60
CA VAL A 87 -0.63 17.51 4.57
C VAL A 87 -0.68 16.03 4.19
N SER A 88 -0.95 15.74 2.92
CA SER A 88 -0.99 14.37 2.41
C SER A 88 0.35 13.64 2.60
N GLN A 89 1.48 14.25 2.22
CA GLN A 89 2.82 13.71 2.44
C GLN A 89 3.10 13.38 3.92
N ARG A 90 2.71 14.28 4.83
CA ARG A 90 2.83 14.04 6.27
C ARG A 90 2.04 12.82 6.74
N TYR A 91 0.90 12.53 6.12
CA TYR A 91 0.08 11.34 6.38
C TYR A 91 0.39 10.20 5.41
N TYR A 92 1.69 10.00 5.15
CA TYR A 92 2.25 8.93 4.31
C TYR A 92 1.85 8.98 2.83
N GLY A 93 1.55 10.19 2.36
CA GLY A 93 1.46 10.56 0.95
C GLY A 93 2.66 10.12 0.14
N LEU A 94 2.46 9.36 -0.94
CA LEU A 94 3.45 9.27 -2.01
C LEU A 94 3.13 10.26 -3.13
N GLU A 95 4.17 10.94 -3.61
CA GLU A 95 4.07 11.85 -4.75
C GLU A 95 3.71 11.04 -6.00
N LYS A 96 2.48 11.25 -6.48
CA LYS A 96 2.11 10.94 -7.85
C LYS A 96 1.63 12.24 -8.48
N VAL A 97 2.09 12.47 -9.71
CA VAL A 97 1.93 13.67 -10.55
C VAL A 97 0.50 14.22 -10.61
N GLN A 98 -0.54 13.46 -10.22
CA GLN A 98 -1.95 13.88 -10.30
C GLN A 98 -2.88 13.41 -9.15
N ARG A 99 -2.48 12.44 -8.30
CA ARG A 99 -3.33 11.91 -7.21
C ARG A 99 -2.49 11.36 -6.07
N GLU A 100 -2.58 11.97 -4.89
CA GLU A 100 -1.84 11.51 -3.72
C GLU A 100 -2.56 10.37 -3.00
N VAL A 101 -1.79 9.39 -2.53
CA VAL A 101 -2.29 8.26 -1.73
C VAL A 101 -1.96 8.52 -0.27
N SER A 102 -2.95 8.69 0.61
CA SER A 102 -2.74 9.02 2.02
C SER A 102 -3.80 8.44 2.95
N LEU A 103 -3.47 8.30 4.24
CA LEU A 103 -4.38 7.87 5.29
C LEU A 103 -5.24 9.06 5.75
N GLY A 104 -6.38 9.27 5.08
CA GLY A 104 -7.21 10.47 5.29
C GLY A 104 -8.48 10.26 6.15
N HIS A 105 -8.91 9.01 6.35
CA HIS A 105 -10.18 8.71 7.02
C HIS A 105 -10.10 8.62 8.56
N GLY A 106 -8.91 8.42 9.11
CA GLY A 106 -8.72 8.12 10.54
C GLY A 106 -9.04 6.66 10.86
N ILE A 107 -9.35 6.38 12.14
CA ILE A 107 -9.66 5.03 12.65
C ILE A 107 -11.03 4.99 13.32
N GLY A 108 -11.66 3.82 13.31
CA GLY A 108 -12.96 3.60 13.96
C GLY A 108 -14.13 4.27 13.24
N ARG A 109 -15.27 4.30 13.94
CA ARG A 109 -16.54 4.88 13.49
C ARG A 109 -17.04 5.90 14.51
N SER A 110 -18.12 6.61 14.16
CA SER A 110 -18.65 7.70 15.00
C SER A 110 -19.05 7.28 16.42
N GLY A 111 -19.38 5.99 16.62
CA GLY A 111 -19.79 5.44 17.91
C GLY A 111 -18.76 4.55 18.59
N ASP A 112 -17.74 4.06 17.88
CA ASP A 112 -16.79 3.07 18.40
C ASP A 112 -15.44 3.18 17.68
N LEU A 113 -14.36 3.31 18.45
CA LEU A 113 -12.99 3.42 17.95
C LEU A 113 -12.46 2.10 17.34
N THR A 114 -12.96 0.97 17.82
CA THR A 114 -12.48 -0.38 17.48
C THR A 114 -13.28 -1.04 16.37
N GLU A 115 -14.41 -0.46 15.97
CA GLU A 115 -15.18 -0.93 14.83
C GLU A 115 -14.44 -0.71 13.50
N ILE A 116 -14.54 -1.69 12.61
CA ILE A 116 -13.98 -1.64 11.25
C ILE A 116 -14.65 -0.51 10.47
N GLN A 117 -13.85 0.39 9.89
CA GLN A 117 -14.34 1.50 9.09
C GLN A 117 -14.59 1.03 7.63
N PRO A 118 -15.83 1.03 7.12
CA PRO A 118 -16.10 0.55 5.76
C PRO A 118 -15.40 1.35 4.64
N LYS A 119 -14.96 2.58 4.92
CA LYS A 119 -14.22 3.43 3.97
C LYS A 119 -12.69 3.33 4.06
N ALA A 120 -12.15 2.67 5.10
CA ALA A 120 -10.72 2.58 5.42
C ALA A 120 -10.39 1.31 6.21
#